data_AF-A0A3A9W9S1-F1
#
_entry.id   AF-A0A3A9W9S1-F1
#
_cell.length_a   1.000
_cell.length_b   1.000
_cell.length_c   1.000
_cell.angle_alpha   90.00
_cell.angle_beta   90.00
_cell.angle_gamma   90.00
#
_symmetry.space_group_name_H-M   'P 1'
#
loop_
_entity.id
_entity.type
_entity.pdbx_description
1 polymer ?
#
loop_
_entity_poly.entity_id
_entity_poly.type
_entity_poly.pdbx_seq_one_letter_code
_entity_poly.pdbx_strand_id
1 'polypeptide(L)'
;MILKKEYPELFQFFVGYFPDADFEGLSDEEIVLNYISDCNKSEKSMRELEQAKKELNTLIPNVHKHWKEISLESNIYFENIEATEEWLNKIKLELEKYESDNSDLESEID
;
A
#
# COMPACT_ATOMS: atom_id res chain seq x y z
N MET A 1 -9.74 14.42 -7.30
CA MET A 1 -8.52 13.62 -7.52
C MET A 1 -8.92 12.37 -8.27
N ILE A 2 -8.21 12.04 -9.34
CA ILE A 2 -8.53 10.87 -10.18
C ILE A 2 -8.12 9.60 -9.44
N LEU A 3 -6.99 9.61 -8.73
CA LEU A 3 -6.48 8.50 -7.92
C LEU A 3 -7.52 8.06 -6.88
N LYS A 4 -8.07 8.99 -6.08
CA LYS A 4 -9.14 8.70 -5.10
C LYS A 4 -10.38 8.05 -5.72
N LYS A 5 -10.70 8.37 -6.97
CA LYS A 5 -11.91 7.87 -7.64
C LYS A 5 -11.68 6.48 -8.23
N GLU A 6 -10.50 6.22 -8.77
CA GLU A 6 -10.15 4.97 -9.46
C GLU A 6 -9.57 3.91 -8.53
N TYR A 7 -8.88 4.34 -7.48
CA TYR A 7 -8.18 3.49 -6.50
C TYR A 7 -8.45 3.99 -5.07
N PRO A 8 -9.72 3.94 -4.61
CA PRO A 8 -10.13 4.55 -3.34
C PRO A 8 -9.42 3.98 -2.12
N GLU A 9 -9.21 2.66 -2.03
CA GLU A 9 -8.59 2.03 -0.86
C GLU A 9 -7.07 2.25 -0.86
N LEU A 10 -6.45 2.18 -2.04
CA LEU A 10 -5.05 2.51 -2.20
C LEU A 10 -4.77 3.99 -1.92
N PHE A 11 -5.69 4.88 -2.31
CA PHE A 11 -5.63 6.29 -1.93
C PHE A 11 -5.70 6.47 -0.41
N GLN A 12 -6.61 5.77 0.30
CA GLN A 12 -6.68 5.84 1.76
C GLN A 12 -5.37 5.37 2.41
N PHE A 13 -4.77 4.30 1.89
CA PHE A 13 -3.47 3.83 2.35
C PHE A 13 -2.39 4.90 2.19
N PHE A 14 -2.27 5.52 1.01
CA PHE A 14 -1.26 6.55 0.77
C PHE A 14 -1.41 7.75 1.70
N VAL A 15 -2.60 8.34 1.79
CA VAL A 15 -2.82 9.55 2.62
C VAL A 15 -2.84 9.28 4.11
N GLY A 16 -3.16 8.05 4.51
CA GLY A 16 -3.31 7.68 5.92
C GLY A 16 -2.00 7.33 6.59
N TYR A 17 -1.03 6.79 5.85
CA TYR A 17 0.13 6.13 6.44
C TYR A 17 1.49 6.73 6.05
N PHE A 18 1.61 7.42 4.92
CA PHE A 18 2.90 7.98 4.48
C PHE A 18 3.17 9.44 4.88
N PRO A 19 2.20 10.38 4.86
CA PRO A 19 2.49 11.79 5.06
C PRO A 19 3.25 12.14 6.34
N ASP A 20 2.96 11.43 7.43
CA ASP A 20 3.55 11.65 8.74
C ASP A 20 4.73 10.70 9.05
N ALA A 21 5.01 9.72 8.18
CA ALA A 21 6.02 8.69 8.42
C ALA A 21 7.44 9.27 8.54
N ASP A 22 7.74 10.34 7.80
CA ASP A 22 9.03 11.05 7.89
C ASP A 22 9.23 11.69 9.28
N PHE A 23 8.17 12.15 9.94
CA PHE A 23 8.27 12.69 11.30
C PHE A 23 8.48 11.59 12.34
N GLU A 24 7.96 10.41 12.08
CA GLU A 24 8.09 9.22 12.94
C GLU A 24 9.38 8.43 12.67
N GLY A 25 10.07 8.72 11.55
CA GLY A 25 11.29 8.04 11.14
C GLY A 25 11.05 6.60 10.67
N LEU A 26 9.85 6.32 10.14
CA LEU A 26 9.46 4.99 9.69
C LEU A 26 9.98 4.69 8.28
N SER A 27 10.38 3.46 8.06
CA SER A 27 10.67 2.90 6.73
C SER A 27 9.38 2.46 6.01
N ASP A 28 9.44 2.33 4.68
CA ASP A 28 8.34 1.80 3.86
C ASP A 28 7.80 0.45 4.40
N GLU A 29 8.69 -0.43 4.87
CA GLU A 29 8.33 -1.73 5.46
C GLU A 29 7.52 -1.56 6.74
N GLU A 30 7.96 -0.68 7.66
CA GLU A 30 7.26 -0.40 8.91
C GLU A 30 5.89 0.25 8.66
N ILE A 31 5.79 1.12 7.67
CA ILE A 31 4.52 1.74 7.26
C ILE A 31 3.53 0.67 6.76
N VAL A 32 3.99 -0.22 5.88
CA VAL A 32 3.18 -1.33 5.35
C VAL A 32 2.75 -2.27 6.48
N LEU A 33 3.66 -2.59 7.40
CA LEU A 33 3.39 -3.40 8.59
C LEU A 33 2.30 -2.80 9.47
N ASN A 34 2.39 -1.49 9.74
CA ASN A 34 1.38 -0.78 10.53
C ASN A 34 0.02 -0.82 9.85
N TYR A 35 -0.03 -0.60 8.53
CA TYR A 35 -1.26 -0.69 7.75
C TYR A 35 -1.89 -2.08 7.83
N ILE A 36 -1.11 -3.14 7.62
CA ILE A 36 -1.58 -4.53 7.71
C ILE A 36 -2.09 -4.83 9.13
N SER A 37 -1.34 -4.43 10.15
CA SER A 37 -1.70 -4.64 11.57
C SER A 37 -3.03 -3.96 11.90
N ASP A 38 -3.25 -2.74 11.40
CA ASP A 38 -4.52 -2.02 11.55
C ASP A 38 -5.65 -2.70 10.81
N CYS A 39 -5.41 -3.17 9.58
CA CYS A 39 -6.41 -3.90 8.80
C CYS A 39 -6.84 -5.23 9.43
N ASN A 40 -5.92 -5.94 10.09
CA ASN A 40 -6.21 -7.22 10.76
C ASN A 40 -7.13 -7.08 11.99
N LYS A 41 -7.42 -5.86 12.44
CA LYS A 41 -8.32 -5.61 13.58
C LYS A 41 -9.80 -5.84 13.23
N SER A 42 -10.18 -5.92 11.96
CA SER A 42 -11.56 -6.20 11.57
C SER A 42 -11.69 -6.85 10.19
N GLU A 43 -12.73 -7.67 10.00
CA GLU A 43 -13.04 -8.25 8.68
C GLU A 43 -13.28 -7.19 7.59
N LYS A 44 -13.84 -6.04 7.97
CA LYS A 44 -14.04 -4.92 7.03
C LYS A 44 -12.71 -4.41 6.52
N SER A 45 -11.75 -4.15 7.41
CA SER A 45 -10.46 -3.59 7.04
C SER A 45 -9.53 -4.59 6.38
N MET A 46 -9.68 -5.89 6.66
CA MET A 46 -9.04 -6.92 5.82
C MET A 46 -9.55 -6.90 4.38
N ARG A 47 -10.86 -6.68 4.14
CA ARG A 47 -11.38 -6.53 2.77
C ARG A 47 -10.86 -5.27 2.08
N GLU A 48 -10.68 -4.18 2.82
CA GLU A 48 -10.07 -2.93 2.34
C GLU A 48 -8.60 -3.15 1.95
N LEU A 49 -7.84 -3.89 2.76
CA LEU A 49 -6.47 -4.32 2.44
C LEU A 49 -6.41 -5.13 1.12
N GLU A 50 -7.26 -6.15 0.99
CA GLU A 50 -7.32 -6.97 -0.22
C GLU A 50 -7.72 -6.16 -1.47
N GLN A 51 -8.57 -5.17 -1.28
CA GLN A 51 -8.95 -4.26 -2.36
C GLN A 51 -7.81 -3.31 -2.72
N ALA A 52 -7.08 -2.76 -1.74
CA ALA A 52 -5.90 -1.93 -1.96
C ALA A 52 -4.80 -2.70 -2.73
N LYS A 53 -4.57 -3.98 -2.42
CA LYS A 53 -3.65 -4.85 -3.18
C LYS A 53 -4.06 -5.03 -4.64
N LYS A 54 -5.36 -5.22 -4.92
CA LYS A 54 -5.88 -5.32 -6.29
C LYS A 54 -5.75 -4.00 -7.06
N GLU A 55 -6.05 -2.90 -6.38
CA GLU A 55 -5.88 -1.55 -6.92
C GLU A 55 -4.42 -1.26 -7.25
N LEU A 56 -3.49 -1.64 -6.38
CA LEU A 56 -2.04 -1.48 -6.61
C LEU A 56 -1.57 -2.24 -7.85
N ASN A 57 -2.00 -3.49 -7.99
CA ASN A 57 -1.72 -4.31 -9.18
C ASN A 57 -2.26 -3.69 -10.48
N THR A 58 -3.37 -2.95 -10.40
CA THR A 58 -3.98 -2.26 -11.54
C THR A 58 -3.31 -0.91 -11.82
N LEU A 59 -2.85 -0.23 -10.76
CA LEU A 59 -2.21 1.08 -10.80
C LEU A 59 -0.82 1.02 -11.41
N ILE A 60 0.01 0.04 -11.03
CA ILE A 60 1.41 -0.09 -11.50
C ILE A 60 1.54 0.06 -13.03
N PRO A 61 0.81 -0.71 -13.88
CA PRO A 61 0.91 -0.55 -15.33
C PRO A 61 0.35 0.79 -15.86
N ASN A 62 -0.40 1.53 -15.03
CA ASN A 62 -1.01 2.81 -15.35
C ASN A 62 -0.36 4.00 -14.61
N VAL A 63 0.78 3.80 -13.95
CA VAL A 63 1.40 4.79 -13.03
C VAL A 63 1.68 6.13 -13.71
N HIS A 64 2.00 6.13 -15.01
CA HIS A 64 2.19 7.34 -15.82
C HIS A 64 1.00 8.33 -15.75
N LYS A 65 -0.22 7.86 -15.49
CA LYS A 65 -1.42 8.70 -15.35
C LYS A 65 -1.58 9.32 -13.97
N HIS A 66 -0.96 8.74 -12.94
CA HIS A 66 -1.24 9.07 -11.54
C HIS A 66 -0.02 9.44 -10.70
N TRP A 67 1.21 9.33 -11.22
CA TRP A 67 2.45 9.49 -10.45
C TRP A 67 2.54 10.80 -9.65
N LYS A 68 2.04 11.92 -10.21
CA LYS A 68 1.98 13.20 -9.50
C LYS A 68 1.00 13.23 -8.34
N GLU A 69 -0.15 12.56 -8.50
CA GLU A 69 -1.12 12.43 -7.40
C GLU A 69 -0.52 11.53 -6.33
N ILE A 70 0.08 10.39 -6.69
CA ILE A 70 0.76 9.51 -5.73
C ILE A 70 1.80 10.27 -4.91
N SER A 71 2.68 11.04 -5.58
CA SER A 71 3.68 11.89 -4.92
C SER A 71 3.06 12.87 -3.90
N LEU A 72 1.98 13.55 -4.29
CA LEU A 72 1.32 14.52 -3.43
C LEU A 72 0.65 13.85 -2.22
N GLU A 73 -0.08 12.77 -2.46
CA GLU A 73 -0.91 12.12 -1.45
C GLU A 73 -0.07 11.30 -0.46
N SER A 74 1.07 10.73 -0.88
CA SER A 74 1.99 10.05 0.03
C SER A 74 3.01 11.00 0.68
N ASN A 75 3.06 12.28 0.28
CA ASN A 75 4.10 13.22 0.67
C ASN A 75 5.53 12.76 0.32
N ILE A 76 5.70 11.93 -0.71
CA ILE A 76 7.00 11.45 -1.18
C ILE A 76 7.37 12.13 -2.48
N TYR A 77 8.58 12.69 -2.54
CA TYR A 77 9.12 13.24 -3.77
C TYR A 77 9.65 12.12 -4.69
N PHE A 78 9.11 12.04 -5.90
CA PHE A 78 9.64 11.18 -6.97
C PHE A 78 10.25 12.02 -8.07
N GLU A 79 11.45 11.63 -8.53
CA GLU A 79 12.14 12.32 -9.63
C GLU A 79 11.43 12.13 -10.98
N ASN A 80 10.87 10.93 -11.21
CA ASN A 80 10.24 10.54 -12.45
C ASN A 80 9.22 9.40 -12.24
N ILE A 81 8.61 8.97 -13.35
CA ILE A 81 7.59 7.92 -13.36
C ILE A 81 8.20 6.57 -12.95
N GLU A 82 9.42 6.29 -13.42
CA GLU A 82 10.16 5.05 -13.16
C GLU A 82 10.45 4.90 -11.67
N ALA A 83 10.89 5.96 -10.98
CA ALA A 83 11.10 5.97 -9.54
C ALA A 83 9.79 5.71 -8.76
N THR A 84 8.67 6.24 -9.26
CA THR A 84 7.34 5.96 -8.67
C THR A 84 6.98 4.49 -8.86
N GLU A 85 7.21 3.93 -10.05
CA GLU A 85 6.94 2.53 -10.36
C GLU A 85 7.80 1.58 -9.51
N GLU A 86 9.10 1.87 -9.36
CA GLU A 86 10.00 1.10 -8.51
C GLU A 86 9.53 1.10 -7.05
N TRP A 87 9.13 2.26 -6.53
CA TRP A 87 8.58 2.37 -5.17
C TRP A 87 7.27 1.59 -5.01
N LEU A 88 6.32 1.70 -5.95
CA LEU A 88 5.08 0.92 -5.91
C LEU A 88 5.34 -0.59 -5.95
N ASN A 89 6.34 -1.05 -6.71
CA ASN A 89 6.72 -2.47 -6.73
C ASN A 89 7.32 -2.92 -5.39
N LYS A 90 8.09 -2.07 -4.70
CA LYS A 90 8.56 -2.37 -3.33
C LYS A 90 7.38 -2.50 -2.37
N ILE A 91 6.47 -1.53 -2.36
CA ILE A 91 5.25 -1.56 -1.54
C ILE A 91 4.43 -2.82 -1.82
N LYS A 92 4.29 -3.21 -3.10
CA LYS A 92 3.62 -4.46 -3.48
C LYS A 92 4.28 -5.68 -2.86
N LEU A 93 5.61 -5.80 -2.97
CA LEU A 93 6.35 -6.92 -2.39
C LEU A 93 6.15 -6.98 -0.88
N GLU A 94 6.22 -5.85 -0.18
CA GLU A 94 5.98 -5.79 1.27
C GLU A 94 4.55 -6.22 1.63
N LEU A 95 3.54 -5.80 0.87
CA LEU A 95 2.14 -6.21 1.09
C LEU A 95 1.90 -7.71 0.86
N GLU A 96 2.66 -8.33 -0.04
CA GLU A 96 2.55 -9.77 -0.39
C GLU A 96 3.29 -10.68 0.59
N LYS A 97 4.39 -10.23 1.22
CA LYS A 97 5.15 -11.04 2.21
C LYS A 97 4.27 -11.59 3.33
N TYR A 98 3.31 -10.80 3.80
CA TYR A 98 2.44 -11.16 4.93
C TYR A 98 1.27 -12.08 4.56
N GLU A 99 1.11 -12.44 3.28
CA GLU A 99 0.20 -13.53 2.89
C GLU A 99 0.81 -14.91 3.18
N SER A 100 2.14 -15.05 3.10
CA SER A 100 2.83 -16.32 3.35
C SER A 100 2.89 -16.69 4.84
N ASP A 101 2.95 -15.72 5.75
CA ASP A 101 3.08 -16.01 7.19
C ASP A 101 1.76 -16.48 7.84
N ASN A 102 0.62 -16.35 7.16
CA ASN A 102 -0.67 -16.86 7.63
C ASN A 102 -1.07 -18.22 7.02
N SER A 103 -0.40 -18.70 5.96
CA SER A 103 -0.70 -20.04 5.42
C SER A 103 -0.15 -21.18 6.27
N ASP A 104 0.86 -20.90 7.09
CA ASP A 104 1.50 -21.92 7.94
C ASP A 104 0.71 -22.19 9.23
N LEU A 105 -0.11 -21.24 9.69
CA LEU A 105 -0.94 -21.37 10.90
C LEU A 105 -2.24 -22.18 10.70
N GLU A 106 -2.69 -22.37 9.46
CA GLU A 106 -3.87 -23.22 9.16
C GLU A 106 -3.52 -24.71 9.03
N SER A 107 -2.23 -25.08 9.10
CA SER A 107 -1.79 -26.49 9.01
C SER A 107 -1.72 -27.24 10.35
N GLU A 108 -1.98 -26.57 11.48
CA GLU A 108 -1.91 -27.15 12.83
C GLU A 108 -3.25 -27.20 13.60
N ILE A 109 -4.40 -27.05 12.93
CA ILE A 109 -5.71 -27.27 13.56
C ILE A 109 -6.46 -28.41 12.86
N ASP A 110 -6.33 -29.59 13.50
CA ASP A 110 -7.04 -30.89 13.37
C ASP A 110 -6.92 -31.73 12.08
#